data_AF-A0A7W4CN90-F1
#
_entry.id   AF-A0A7W4CN90-F1
#
_cell.length_a   1.000
_cell.length_b   1.000
_cell.length_c   1.000
_cell.angle_alpha   90.00
_cell.angle_beta   90.00
_cell.angle_gamma   90.00
#
_symmetry.space_group_name_H-M   'P 1'
#
loop_
_entity.id
_entity.type
_entity.pdbx_description
1 polymer ?
#
loop_
_entity_poly.entity_id
_entity_poly.type
_entity_poly.pdbx_seq_one_letter_code
_entity_poly.pdbx_strand_id
1 'polypeptide(L)'
;MSLKIITDTRRKRSAQAALERQLKDALGFQGTHNIGYPGGNVDLDVYSAGKGKLWVAFGQPSEESAVPRFGNSFGVFRPDKPAQTISVEINIPVDSNTARVAGFFAEDSNTKEIFLMHSGRIGGGRPGIGKSAFLVWSKEKLIDVADGNGGTRVGIAVGKLKSPDFAGRIWRFVRSVNNFKEVVSTGGLE
;
A
#
# COMPACT_ATOMS: atom_id res chain seq x y z
N MET A 1 -1.13 -20.97 4.95
CA MET A 1 -1.45 -19.68 5.59
C MET A 1 -2.96 -19.59 5.65
N SER A 2 -3.53 -19.37 6.84
CA SER A 2 -4.98 -19.23 7.03
C SER A 2 -5.25 -17.82 7.54
N LEU A 3 -5.51 -16.89 6.62
CA LEU A 3 -5.60 -15.47 6.94
C LEU A 3 -7.02 -15.05 7.34
N LYS A 4 -7.11 -14.20 8.36
CA LYS A 4 -8.34 -13.51 8.77
C LYS A 4 -8.11 -12.01 8.81
N ILE A 5 -9.05 -11.21 8.32
CA ILE A 5 -8.97 -9.74 8.40
C ILE A 5 -8.93 -9.33 9.87
N ILE A 6 -8.07 -8.36 10.19
CA ILE A 6 -8.11 -7.68 11.49
C ILE A 6 -9.27 -6.68 11.46
N THR A 7 -10.39 -7.04 12.09
CA THR A 7 -11.61 -6.22 12.10
C THR A 7 -11.63 -5.17 13.21
N ASP A 8 -10.94 -5.44 14.32
CA ASP A 8 -10.87 -4.57 15.49
C ASP A 8 -10.06 -3.29 15.23
N THR A 9 -10.64 -2.14 15.57
CA THR A 9 -10.04 -0.81 15.35
C THR A 9 -8.75 -0.62 16.15
N ARG A 10 -8.69 -1.09 17.40
CA ARG A 10 -7.48 -0.95 18.24
C ARG A 10 -6.32 -1.76 17.67
N ARG A 11 -6.60 -2.98 17.19
CA ARG A 11 -5.63 -3.83 16.51
C ARG A 11 -5.18 -3.24 15.17
N LYS A 12 -6.07 -2.64 14.37
CA LYS A 12 -5.70 -1.92 13.14
C LYS A 12 -4.76 -0.74 13.45
N ARG A 13 -5.07 0.08 14.46
CA ARG A 13 -4.20 1.17 14.91
C ARG A 13 -2.82 0.68 15.36
N SER A 14 -2.79 -0.42 16.12
CA SER A 14 -1.54 -1.02 16.58
C SER A 14 -0.69 -1.57 15.42
N ALA A 15 -1.33 -2.21 14.44
CA ALA A 15 -0.67 -2.69 13.22
C ALA A 15 -0.17 -1.54 12.33
N GLN A 16 -0.95 -0.46 12.20
CA GLN A 16 -0.53 0.77 11.50
C GLN A 16 0.70 1.40 12.18
N ALA A 17 0.68 1.56 13.50
CA ALA A 17 1.84 2.10 14.22
C ALA A 17 3.09 1.21 14.07
N ALA A 18 2.93 -0.11 14.01
CA ALA A 18 4.02 -1.04 13.75
C ALA A 18 4.55 -0.93 12.31
N LEU A 19 3.66 -0.79 11.32
CA LEU A 19 4.00 -0.51 9.92
C LEU A 19 4.84 0.76 9.79
N GLU A 20 4.36 1.86 10.36
CA GLU A 20 5.04 3.16 10.31
C GLU A 20 6.41 3.09 10.96
N ARG A 21 6.49 2.57 12.20
CA ARG A 21 7.75 2.45 12.92
C ARG A 21 8.75 1.61 12.13
N GLN A 22 8.35 0.43 11.68
CA GLN A 22 9.23 -0.47 10.96
C GLN A 22 9.78 0.13 9.66
N LEU A 23 8.97 0.91 8.93
CA LEU A 23 9.42 1.59 7.72
C LEU A 23 10.31 2.79 8.03
N LYS A 24 10.00 3.57 9.06
CA LYS A 24 10.85 4.69 9.51
C LYS A 24 12.21 4.22 10.03
N ASP A 25 12.26 3.08 10.70
CA ASP A 25 13.50 2.47 11.17
C ASP A 25 14.36 1.94 10.00
N ALA A 26 13.71 1.46 8.93
CA ALA A 26 14.39 0.86 7.78
C ALA A 26 14.78 1.86 6.68
N LEU A 27 14.24 3.08 6.70
CA LEU A 27 14.37 4.07 5.64
C LEU A 27 14.87 5.41 6.20
N GLY A 28 15.74 6.10 5.47
CA GLY A 28 16.27 7.39 5.91
C GLY A 28 15.24 8.51 5.70
N PHE A 29 15.06 9.38 6.71
CA PHE A 29 14.27 10.59 6.57
C PHE A 29 14.85 11.53 5.49
N GLN A 30 13.99 12.07 4.62
CA GLN A 30 14.37 12.91 3.48
C GLN A 30 13.85 14.35 3.58
N GLY A 31 13.26 14.73 4.72
CA GLY A 31 12.56 16.00 4.87
C GLY A 31 11.09 15.92 4.44
N THR A 32 10.43 17.08 4.45
CA THR A 32 9.06 17.26 3.96
C THR A 32 9.09 17.51 2.45
N HIS A 33 8.29 16.77 1.69
CA HIS A 33 8.20 16.90 0.23
C HIS A 33 6.75 17.08 -0.19
N ASN A 34 6.57 17.81 -1.29
CA ASN A 34 5.28 17.88 -1.98
C ASN A 34 4.96 16.54 -2.65
N ILE A 35 3.76 16.03 -2.44
CA ILE A 35 3.28 14.76 -2.98
C ILE A 35 2.02 15.01 -3.80
N GLY A 36 2.08 14.70 -5.10
CA GLY A 36 0.94 14.85 -6.00
C GLY A 36 -0.01 13.65 -5.95
N TYR A 37 -1.31 13.92 -5.92
CA TYR A 37 -2.38 12.91 -6.03
C TYR A 37 -3.52 13.41 -6.93
N PRO A 38 -4.44 12.55 -7.39
CA PRO A 38 -5.58 13.00 -8.19
C PRO A 38 -6.41 14.04 -7.42
N GLY A 39 -6.42 15.28 -7.90
CA GLY A 39 -7.18 16.38 -7.29
C GLY A 39 -6.39 17.32 -6.38
N GLY A 40 -5.07 17.13 -6.20
CA GLY A 40 -4.27 18.08 -5.42
C GLY A 40 -2.84 17.64 -5.12
N ASN A 41 -2.25 18.31 -4.16
CA ASN A 41 -0.97 17.95 -3.58
C ASN A 41 -0.98 18.19 -2.06
N VAL A 42 -0.07 17.53 -1.35
CA VAL A 42 0.10 17.69 0.09
C VAL A 42 1.58 17.57 0.43
N ASP A 43 2.03 18.39 1.37
CA ASP A 43 3.39 18.31 1.91
C ASP A 43 3.40 17.29 3.06
N LEU A 44 4.21 16.24 2.93
CA LEU A 44 4.38 15.21 3.95
C LEU A 44 5.85 14.84 4.14
N ASP A 45 6.16 14.34 5.32
CA ASP A 45 7.45 13.75 5.63
C ASP A 45 7.69 12.49 4.81
N VAL A 46 8.81 12.47 4.08
CA VAL A 46 9.22 11.36 3.22
C VAL A 46 10.37 10.59 3.85
N TYR A 47 10.28 9.27 3.79
CA TYR A 47 11.33 8.34 4.17
C TYR A 47 11.71 7.50 2.94
N SER A 48 13.01 7.28 2.69
CA SER A 48 13.47 6.60 1.48
C SER A 48 14.69 5.71 1.67
N ALA A 49 14.82 4.70 0.81
CA ALA A 49 16.03 3.90 0.63
C ALA A 49 17.02 4.53 -0.37
N GLY A 50 16.81 5.78 -0.78
CA GLY A 50 17.67 6.53 -1.69
C GLY A 50 17.09 6.71 -3.10
N LYS A 51 17.79 7.51 -3.92
CA LYS A 51 17.37 7.87 -5.29
C LYS A 51 17.03 6.63 -6.13
N GLY A 52 15.87 6.63 -6.77
CA GLY A 52 15.40 5.54 -7.62
C GLY A 52 14.95 4.29 -6.86
N LYS A 53 14.82 4.36 -5.53
CA LYS A 53 14.33 3.28 -4.67
C LYS A 53 13.02 3.68 -4.01
N LEU A 54 12.54 2.83 -3.10
CA LEU A 54 11.32 3.06 -2.34
C LEU A 54 11.35 4.43 -1.63
N TRP A 55 10.26 5.16 -1.72
CA TRP A 55 9.87 6.14 -0.70
C TRP A 55 8.50 5.81 -0.12
N VAL A 56 8.26 6.28 1.11
CA VAL A 56 6.97 6.25 1.79
C VAL A 56 6.70 7.58 2.46
N ALA A 57 5.44 7.99 2.46
CA ALA A 57 4.91 9.03 3.34
C ALA A 57 3.62 8.55 4.01
N PHE A 58 3.40 9.02 5.23
CA PHE A 58 2.25 8.65 6.04
C PHE A 58 1.33 9.86 6.24
N GLY A 59 0.04 9.65 6.04
CA GLY A 59 -1.00 10.65 6.25
C GLY A 59 -1.95 10.25 7.36
N GLN A 60 -2.40 11.22 8.15
CA GLN A 60 -3.45 10.98 9.13
C GLN A 60 -4.81 10.81 8.45
N PRO A 61 -5.76 10.08 9.07
CA PRO A 61 -7.12 10.00 8.58
C PRO A 61 -7.75 11.39 8.47
N SER A 62 -8.26 11.72 7.28
CA SER A 62 -9.07 12.92 7.06
C SER A 62 -10.53 12.62 7.38
N GLU A 63 -11.18 13.52 8.12
CA GLU A 63 -12.61 13.46 8.44
C GLU A 63 -13.51 13.68 7.21
N GLU A 64 -12.98 14.31 6.15
CA GLU A 64 -13.70 14.57 4.90
C GLU A 64 -13.80 13.32 4.01
N SER A 65 -13.02 12.27 4.30
CA SER A 65 -13.08 11.03 3.53
C SER A 65 -14.30 10.20 3.92
N ALA A 66 -15.13 9.85 2.93
CA ALA A 66 -16.28 8.95 3.11
C ALA A 66 -15.96 7.58 3.77
N VAL A 67 -14.68 7.19 3.77
CA VAL A 67 -14.15 6.11 4.60
C VAL A 67 -12.86 6.62 5.25
N PRO A 68 -12.87 6.99 6.55
CA PRO A 68 -11.67 7.38 7.27
C PRO A 68 -10.59 6.30 7.18
N ARG A 69 -9.36 6.70 6.85
CA ARG A 69 -8.25 5.76 6.57
C ARG A 69 -6.90 6.37 6.85
N PHE A 70 -5.96 5.56 7.33
CA PHE A 70 -4.55 5.91 7.37
C PHE A 70 -4.00 6.01 5.95
N GLY A 71 -3.34 7.11 5.64
CA GLY A 71 -2.65 7.33 4.37
C GLY A 71 -1.30 6.63 4.38
N ASN A 72 -1.06 5.75 3.40
CA ASN A 72 0.20 5.07 3.19
C ASN A 72 0.55 5.18 1.70
N SER A 73 1.24 6.27 1.33
CA SER A 73 1.61 6.56 -0.04
C SER A 73 3.03 6.06 -0.32
N PHE A 74 3.20 5.34 -1.43
CA PHE A 74 4.48 4.77 -1.81
C PHE A 74 4.84 5.10 -3.26
N GLY A 75 6.13 5.22 -3.55
CA GLY A 75 6.60 5.36 -4.91
C GLY A 75 8.11 5.20 -5.08
N VAL A 76 8.60 5.68 -6.22
CA VAL A 76 10.03 5.71 -6.58
C VAL A 76 10.60 7.08 -6.28
N PHE A 77 11.64 7.16 -5.45
CA PHE A 77 12.13 8.43 -4.92
C PHE A 77 12.90 9.21 -5.99
N ARG A 78 12.46 10.43 -6.27
CA ARG A 78 13.05 11.31 -7.28
C ARG A 78 13.42 12.65 -6.62
N PRO A 79 14.61 12.76 -5.99
CA PRO A 79 15.03 13.99 -5.32
C PRO A 79 15.24 15.16 -6.29
N ASP A 80 15.36 14.87 -7.59
CA ASP A 80 15.49 15.85 -8.67
C ASP A 80 14.14 16.42 -9.16
N LYS A 81 13.01 15.94 -8.61
CA LYS A 81 11.67 16.39 -9.00
C LYS A 81 11.06 17.29 -7.92
N PRO A 82 10.32 18.33 -8.32
CA PRO A 82 9.70 19.26 -7.37
C PRO A 82 8.58 18.61 -6.54
N ALA A 83 8.01 17.51 -7.01
CA ALA A 83 7.01 16.73 -6.28
C ALA A 83 7.26 15.23 -6.47
N GLN A 84 7.01 14.46 -5.41
CA GLN A 84 7.02 12.99 -5.48
C GLN A 84 5.71 12.49 -6.08
N THR A 85 5.80 11.47 -6.92
CA THR A 85 4.64 10.82 -7.56
C THR A 85 4.32 9.51 -6.87
N ILE A 86 3.04 9.32 -6.53
CA ILE A 86 2.55 8.08 -5.92
C ILE A 86 2.48 6.97 -6.97
N SER A 87 3.24 5.89 -6.76
CA SER A 87 3.10 4.66 -7.55
C SER A 87 1.88 3.86 -7.06
N VAL A 88 1.71 3.71 -5.75
CA VAL A 88 0.58 2.99 -5.14
C VAL A 88 0.29 3.50 -3.73
N GLU A 89 -0.97 3.38 -3.31
CA GLU A 89 -1.38 3.62 -1.93
C GLU A 89 -1.86 2.30 -1.30
N ILE A 90 -1.40 2.01 -0.08
CA ILE A 90 -1.88 0.88 0.72
C ILE A 90 -2.60 1.43 1.95
N ASN A 91 -3.59 2.29 1.70
CA ASN A 91 -4.35 2.96 2.76
C ASN A 91 -5.13 1.94 3.58
N ILE A 92 -5.27 2.18 4.89
CA ILE A 92 -5.92 1.25 5.82
C ILE A 92 -7.16 1.92 6.43
N PRO A 93 -8.38 1.38 6.26
CA PRO A 93 -9.56 1.94 6.89
C PRO A 93 -9.44 1.89 8.42
N VAL A 94 -9.87 2.95 9.10
CA VAL A 94 -9.72 3.07 10.57
C VAL A 94 -10.67 2.12 11.28
N ASP A 95 -11.97 2.34 11.12
CA ASP A 95 -13.04 1.69 11.88
C ASP A 95 -13.85 0.69 11.03
N SER A 96 -13.83 0.81 9.71
CA SER A 96 -14.51 -0.12 8.80
C SER A 96 -13.59 -1.22 8.24
N ASN A 97 -14.19 -2.26 7.66
CA ASN A 97 -13.49 -3.32 6.90
C ASN A 97 -13.94 -3.36 5.42
N THR A 98 -14.45 -2.23 4.93
CA THR A 98 -14.97 -2.11 3.57
C THR A 98 -13.93 -2.47 2.50
N ALA A 99 -14.39 -3.07 1.41
CA ALA A 99 -13.57 -3.33 0.22
C ALA A 99 -13.34 -2.07 -0.65
N ARG A 100 -13.94 -0.92 -0.30
CA ARG A 100 -13.73 0.36 -0.99
C ARG A 100 -12.29 0.86 -0.86
N VAL A 101 -11.61 0.53 0.24
CA VAL A 101 -10.20 0.83 0.47
C VAL A 101 -9.36 -0.41 0.12
N ALA A 102 -8.31 -0.24 -0.67
CA ALA A 102 -7.58 -1.36 -1.27
C ALA A 102 -6.67 -2.10 -0.26
N GLY A 103 -6.09 -1.37 0.70
CA GLY A 103 -5.25 -1.92 1.76
C GLY A 103 -6.07 -2.45 2.94
N PHE A 104 -5.52 -3.46 3.62
CA PHE A 104 -6.05 -4.00 4.87
C PHE A 104 -4.98 -4.82 5.59
N PHE A 105 -5.18 -5.08 6.88
CA PHE A 105 -4.36 -6.03 7.64
C PHE A 105 -5.05 -7.38 7.75
N ALA A 106 -4.27 -8.44 7.66
CA ALA A 106 -4.73 -9.79 7.93
C ALA A 106 -3.78 -10.48 8.92
N GLU A 107 -4.32 -11.35 9.75
CA GLU A 107 -3.57 -12.17 10.70
C GLU A 107 -3.65 -13.63 10.26
N ASP A 108 -2.52 -14.33 10.27
CA ASP A 108 -2.53 -15.79 10.13
C ASP A 108 -3.02 -16.45 11.43
N SER A 109 -4.06 -17.26 11.30
CA SER A 109 -4.78 -17.86 12.43
C SER A 109 -3.90 -18.80 13.27
N ASN A 110 -2.87 -19.39 12.66
CA ASN A 110 -2.00 -20.38 13.29
C ASN A 110 -0.80 -19.71 13.96
N THR A 111 -0.17 -18.76 13.29
CA THR A 111 1.10 -18.16 13.73
C THR A 111 0.93 -16.81 14.43
N LYS A 112 -0.25 -16.19 14.31
CA LYS A 112 -0.54 -14.81 14.75
C LYS A 112 0.31 -13.74 14.06
N GLU A 113 0.93 -14.09 12.94
CA GLU A 113 1.69 -13.15 12.12
C GLU A 113 0.75 -12.21 11.37
N ILE A 114 1.06 -10.91 11.40
CA ILE A 114 0.25 -9.88 10.74
C ILE A 114 0.87 -9.53 9.39
N PHE A 115 0.04 -9.51 8.36
CA PHE A 115 0.40 -9.17 6.99
C PHE A 115 -0.26 -7.87 6.57
N LEU A 116 0.51 -7.03 5.88
CA LEU A 116 -0.02 -5.93 5.08
C LEU A 116 -0.53 -6.51 3.76
N MET A 117 -1.81 -6.29 3.48
CA MET A 117 -2.49 -6.82 2.31
C MET A 117 -2.91 -5.70 1.36
N HIS A 118 -2.98 -6.00 0.07
CA HIS A 118 -3.52 -5.09 -0.95
C HIS A 118 -4.44 -5.85 -1.90
N SER A 119 -5.59 -5.27 -2.28
CA SER A 119 -6.59 -5.95 -3.14
C SER A 119 -6.19 -6.08 -4.61
N GLY A 120 -5.02 -5.57 -5.01
CA GLY A 120 -4.59 -5.40 -6.40
C GLY A 120 -5.29 -4.25 -7.13
N ARG A 121 -6.16 -3.47 -6.45
CA ARG A 121 -6.82 -2.32 -7.05
C ARG A 121 -5.83 -1.18 -7.25
N ILE A 122 -5.27 -1.08 -8.45
CA ILE A 122 -4.34 -0.01 -8.83
C ILE A 122 -5.14 1.18 -9.39
N GLY A 123 -4.94 2.35 -8.78
CA GLY A 123 -5.48 3.63 -9.25
C GLY A 123 -4.50 4.39 -10.14
N GLY A 124 -4.97 5.44 -10.79
CA GLY A 124 -4.17 6.29 -11.68
C GLY A 124 -4.95 7.02 -12.76
N GLY A 125 -6.25 6.71 -12.93
CA GLY A 125 -7.18 7.44 -13.79
C GLY A 125 -6.92 7.33 -15.30
N ARG A 126 -5.85 6.65 -15.72
CA ARG A 126 -5.52 6.46 -17.14
C ARG A 126 -6.22 5.20 -17.69
N PRO A 127 -6.69 5.23 -18.95
CA PRO A 127 -7.19 4.04 -19.64
C PRO A 127 -6.17 2.89 -19.56
N GLY A 128 -6.67 1.66 -19.39
CA GLY A 128 -5.84 0.46 -19.26
C GLY A 128 -5.24 0.21 -17.86
N ILE A 129 -5.25 1.20 -16.96
CA ILE A 129 -4.77 1.01 -15.58
C ILE A 129 -5.94 0.62 -14.67
N GLY A 130 -5.92 -0.62 -14.18
CA GLY A 130 -6.93 -1.11 -13.25
C GLY A 130 -6.60 -2.47 -12.66
N LYS A 131 -7.45 -2.96 -11.75
CA LYS A 131 -7.23 -4.22 -11.01
C LYS A 131 -7.01 -5.41 -11.95
N SER A 132 -7.93 -5.66 -12.88
CA SER A 132 -7.88 -6.86 -13.73
C SER A 132 -6.62 -6.87 -14.60
N ALA A 133 -6.31 -5.76 -15.26
CA ALA A 133 -5.10 -5.61 -16.06
C ALA A 133 -3.83 -5.80 -15.22
N PHE A 134 -3.76 -5.19 -14.03
CA PHE A 134 -2.62 -5.37 -13.14
C PHE A 134 -2.45 -6.83 -12.71
N LEU A 135 -3.53 -7.52 -12.31
CA LEU A 135 -3.44 -8.91 -11.84
C LEU A 135 -3.00 -9.87 -12.95
N VAL A 136 -3.51 -9.67 -14.18
CA VAL A 136 -3.07 -10.46 -15.34
C VAL A 136 -1.60 -10.22 -15.65
N TRP A 137 -1.17 -8.95 -15.68
CA TRP A 137 0.21 -8.58 -16.01
C TRP A 137 1.21 -9.02 -14.94
N SER A 138 0.88 -8.80 -13.67
CA SER A 138 1.80 -9.02 -12.54
C SER A 138 1.91 -10.47 -12.11
N LYS A 139 0.91 -11.30 -12.42
CA LYS A 139 0.79 -12.70 -11.96
C LYS A 139 0.93 -12.84 -10.44
N GLU A 140 0.54 -11.81 -9.70
CA GLU A 140 0.62 -11.80 -8.24
C GLU A 140 -0.21 -12.93 -7.65
N LYS A 141 0.34 -13.59 -6.62
CA LYS A 141 -0.39 -14.64 -5.91
C LYS A 141 -1.52 -14.02 -5.10
N LEU A 142 -2.74 -14.38 -5.46
CA LEU A 142 -3.94 -14.04 -4.71
C LEU A 142 -4.15 -15.02 -3.55
N ILE A 143 -4.60 -14.48 -2.43
CA ILE A 143 -4.81 -15.22 -1.19
C ILE A 143 -6.20 -14.89 -0.66
N ASP A 144 -6.94 -15.93 -0.33
CA ASP A 144 -8.24 -15.83 0.34
C ASP A 144 -8.02 -15.46 1.81
N VAL A 145 -8.77 -14.45 2.26
CA VAL A 145 -8.74 -13.93 3.63
C VAL A 145 -10.16 -13.94 4.18
N ALA A 146 -10.39 -14.67 5.27
CA ALA A 146 -11.69 -14.68 5.93
C ALA A 146 -12.02 -13.27 6.46
N ASP A 147 -13.22 -12.76 6.15
CA ASP A 147 -13.62 -11.39 6.52
C ASP A 147 -14.19 -11.28 7.95
N GLY A 148 -14.33 -12.42 8.64
CA GLY A 148 -14.86 -12.51 10.00
C GLY A 148 -16.38 -12.69 10.09
N ASN A 149 -17.10 -12.53 8.98
CA ASN A 149 -18.57 -12.64 8.89
C ASN A 149 -19.01 -13.82 8.01
N GLY A 150 -18.13 -14.81 7.82
CA GLY A 150 -18.37 -15.96 6.95
C GLY A 150 -18.08 -15.70 5.47
N GLY A 151 -17.69 -14.48 5.09
CA GLY A 151 -17.26 -14.15 3.74
C GLY A 151 -15.74 -14.24 3.57
N THR A 152 -15.31 -14.02 2.32
CA THR A 152 -13.90 -14.04 1.93
C THR A 152 -13.55 -12.79 1.14
N ARG A 153 -12.41 -12.18 1.49
CA ARG A 153 -11.77 -11.11 0.74
C ARG A 153 -10.49 -11.65 0.10
N VAL A 154 -10.30 -11.37 -1.18
CA VAL A 154 -9.08 -11.75 -1.89
C VAL A 154 -8.07 -10.61 -1.86
N GLY A 155 -6.80 -10.93 -1.59
CA GLY A 155 -5.72 -9.94 -1.61
C GLY A 155 -4.34 -10.53 -1.88
N ILE A 156 -3.40 -9.62 -2.13
CA ILE A 156 -1.97 -9.88 -2.28
C ILE A 156 -1.32 -9.63 -0.93
N ALA A 157 -0.54 -10.59 -0.42
CA ALA A 157 0.28 -10.39 0.77
C ALA A 157 1.53 -9.59 0.42
N VAL A 158 1.47 -8.27 0.62
CA VAL A 158 2.56 -7.34 0.29
C VAL A 158 3.77 -7.60 1.18
N GLY A 159 3.56 -7.84 2.47
CA GLY A 159 4.64 -8.15 3.39
C GLY A 159 4.15 -8.54 4.78
N LYS A 160 5.00 -9.26 5.52
CA LYS A 160 4.77 -9.61 6.92
C LYS A 160 5.34 -8.53 7.84
N LEU A 161 4.52 -7.95 8.70
CA LEU A 161 4.98 -7.02 9.74
C LEU A 161 6.02 -7.70 10.63
N LYS A 162 7.01 -6.92 11.09
CA LYS A 162 8.18 -7.37 11.88
C LYS A 162 9.14 -8.32 11.15
N SER A 163 8.93 -8.63 9.87
CA SER A 163 9.93 -9.33 9.06
C SER A 163 11.14 -8.43 8.79
N PRO A 164 12.40 -8.92 8.89
CA PRO A 164 13.58 -8.12 8.56
C PRO A 164 13.56 -7.52 7.14
N ASP A 165 13.11 -8.28 6.13
CA ASP A 165 12.98 -7.82 4.74
C ASP A 165 11.63 -7.12 4.41
N PHE A 166 10.97 -6.50 5.39
CA PHE A 166 9.64 -5.93 5.15
C PHE A 166 9.67 -4.76 4.14
N ALA A 167 10.63 -3.84 4.26
CA ALA A 167 10.79 -2.74 3.32
C ALA A 167 11.14 -3.24 1.90
N GLY A 168 11.96 -4.28 1.79
CA GLY A 168 12.30 -4.90 0.49
C GLY A 168 11.11 -5.61 -0.17
N ARG A 169 10.21 -6.20 0.63
CA ARG A 169 8.93 -6.75 0.14
C ARG A 169 7.98 -5.68 -0.37
N ILE A 170 7.80 -4.59 0.38
CA ILE A 170 7.03 -3.43 -0.10
C ILE A 170 7.64 -2.87 -1.38
N TRP A 171 8.96 -2.72 -1.44
CA TRP A 171 9.64 -2.23 -2.64
C TRP A 171 9.36 -3.08 -3.88
N ARG A 172 9.37 -4.42 -3.74
CA ARG A 172 9.02 -5.32 -4.85
C ARG A 172 7.61 -5.04 -5.37
N PHE A 173 6.64 -4.90 -4.49
CA PHE A 173 5.26 -4.58 -4.87
C PHE A 173 5.15 -3.20 -5.51
N VAL A 174 5.75 -2.17 -4.92
CA VAL A 174 5.76 -0.79 -5.46
C VAL A 174 6.39 -0.74 -6.86
N ARG A 175 7.52 -1.43 -7.06
CA ARG A 175 8.19 -1.52 -8.35
C ARG A 175 7.35 -2.28 -9.37
N SER A 176 6.68 -3.36 -8.97
CA SER A 176 5.73 -4.10 -9.82
C SER A 176 4.61 -3.17 -10.32
N VAL A 177 3.99 -2.40 -9.43
CA VAL A 177 2.96 -1.42 -9.81
C VAL A 177 3.53 -0.31 -10.70
N ASN A 178 4.71 0.23 -10.38
CA ASN A 178 5.34 1.28 -11.19
C ASN A 178 5.61 0.79 -12.62
N ASN A 179 6.23 -0.39 -12.75
CA ASN A 179 6.53 -1.01 -14.05
C ASN A 179 5.24 -1.30 -14.84
N PHE A 180 4.19 -1.81 -14.20
CA PHE A 180 2.89 -1.99 -14.85
C PHE A 180 2.38 -0.67 -15.44
N LYS A 181 2.40 0.41 -14.66
CA LYS A 181 1.94 1.73 -15.12
C LYS A 181 2.79 2.28 -16.27
N GLU A 182 4.10 2.05 -16.24
CA GLU A 182 5.01 2.43 -17.33
C GLU A 182 4.68 1.66 -18.62
N VAL A 183 4.57 0.33 -18.56
CA VAL A 183 4.23 -0.53 -19.71
C VAL A 183 2.90 -0.13 -20.34
N VAL A 184 1.86 0.12 -19.53
CA VAL A 184 0.56 0.60 -20.03
C VAL A 184 0.73 1.95 -20.72
N SER A 185 1.53 2.86 -20.14
CA SER A 185 1.72 4.21 -20.68
C SER A 185 2.49 4.22 -22.00
N THR A 186 3.32 3.20 -22.27
CA THR A 186 4.07 3.05 -23.52
C THR A 186 3.38 2.15 -24.54
N GLY A 187 2.13 1.73 -24.30
CA GLY A 187 1.36 0.88 -25.21
C GLY A 187 1.77 -0.60 -25.23
N GLY A 188 2.56 -1.07 -24.26
CA GLY A 188 3.14 -2.42 -24.26
C GLY A 188 2.24 -3.53 -23.70
N LEU A 189 0.94 -3.30 -23.58
CA LEU A 189 -0.06 -4.32 -23.25
C LEU A 189 -0.79 -4.72 -24.54
N GLU A 190 -0.09 -5.38 -25.47
CA GLU A 190 -0.69 -6.09 -26.61
C GLU A 190 -0.78 -7.58 -26.31
#